data_AF-A0A1H9WBY4-F1
#
_entry.id   AF-A0A1H9WBY4-F1
#
_cell.length_a   1.000
_cell.length_b   1.000
_cell.length_c   1.000
_cell.angle_alpha   90.00
_cell.angle_beta   90.00
_cell.angle_gamma   90.00
#
_symmetry.space_group_name_H-M   'P 1'
#
loop_
_entity.id
_entity.type
_entity.pdbx_description
1 polymer ?
#
loop_
_entity_poly.entity_id
_entity_poly.type
_entity_poly.pdbx_seq_one_letter_code
_entity_poly.pdbx_strand_id
1 'polypeptide(L)'
;MPYAQPRTPLTPEEVELAFDYLLAIQAGSEHALGTVIERTKAAPAPTVLLLALAEDVILPVTDLAADADPCADSFALEEVGCVLLATLQEWTRECVPSAIWGIANTIIRFTENVLRQEGEDTVDALKTMRTEHLERARAAHCADGERR
;
A
#
# COMPACT_ATOMS: atom_id res chain seq x y z
N MET A 1 -5.54 4.76 20.15
CA MET A 1 -6.54 5.12 19.12
C MET A 1 -6.90 3.87 18.32
N PRO A 2 -8.17 3.54 18.00
CA PRO A 2 -8.51 2.25 17.40
C PRO A 2 -8.83 2.42 15.91
N TYR A 3 -7.83 2.40 15.02
CA TYR A 3 -8.12 2.46 13.58
C TYR A 3 -7.52 1.37 12.71
N ALA A 4 -6.48 0.66 13.15
CA ALA A 4 -6.12 -0.62 12.54
C ALA A 4 -6.76 -1.74 13.37
N GLN A 5 -8.00 -2.13 13.04
CA GLN A 5 -8.35 -3.52 13.36
C GLN A 5 -7.33 -4.40 12.66
N PRO A 6 -6.82 -5.47 13.30
CA PRO A 6 -5.89 -6.37 12.65
C PRO A 6 -6.50 -6.84 11.33
N ARG A 7 -5.98 -6.33 10.22
CA ARG A 7 -6.41 -6.78 8.90
C ARG A 7 -5.66 -8.05 8.56
N THR A 8 -6.33 -8.93 7.81
CA THR A 8 -5.64 -10.05 7.18
C THR A 8 -4.52 -9.49 6.31
N PRO A 9 -3.26 -9.94 6.49
CA PRO A 9 -2.17 -9.55 5.61
C PRO A 9 -2.52 -9.88 4.16
N LEU A 10 -2.09 -9.05 3.21
CA LEU A 10 -2.25 -9.34 1.79
C LEU A 10 -1.54 -10.64 1.43
N THR A 11 -2.20 -11.48 0.64
CA THR A 11 -1.60 -12.67 0.05
C THR A 11 -0.50 -12.28 -0.94
N PRO A 12 0.46 -13.17 -1.25
CA PRO A 12 1.48 -12.87 -2.25
C PRO A 12 0.89 -12.47 -3.61
N GLU A 13 -0.18 -13.10 -4.05
CA GLU A 13 -0.85 -12.78 -5.32
C GLU A 13 -1.49 -11.39 -5.30
N GLU A 14 -2.10 -11.01 -4.18
CA GLU A 14 -2.66 -9.67 -3.99
C GLU A 14 -1.58 -8.59 -3.98
N VAL A 15 -0.44 -8.84 -3.31
CA VAL A 15 0.71 -7.92 -3.36
C VAL A 15 1.20 -7.75 -4.79
N GLU A 16 1.39 -8.85 -5.55
CA GLU A 16 1.82 -8.76 -6.95
C GLU A 16 0.87 -7.91 -7.78
N LEU A 17 -0.43 -8.15 -7.63
CA LEU A 17 -1.47 -7.45 -8.39
C LEU A 17 -1.51 -5.95 -8.06
N ALA A 18 -1.35 -5.60 -6.78
CA ALA A 18 -1.38 -4.22 -6.32
C ALA A 18 -0.20 -3.43 -6.90
N PHE A 19 1.01 -3.98 -6.82
CA PHE A 19 2.19 -3.34 -7.41
C PHE A 19 2.16 -3.33 -8.94
N ASP A 20 1.64 -4.37 -9.59
CA ASP A 20 1.43 -4.36 -11.05
C ASP A 20 0.50 -3.22 -11.47
N TYR A 21 -0.53 -2.93 -10.67
CA TYR A 21 -1.44 -1.80 -10.89
C TYR A 21 -0.71 -0.45 -10.78
N LEU A 22 0.09 -0.25 -9.71
CA LEU A 22 0.88 0.97 -9.52
C LEU A 22 1.89 1.18 -10.66
N LEU A 23 2.59 0.12 -11.06
CA LEU A 23 3.57 0.16 -12.14
C LEU A 23 2.92 0.47 -13.49
N ALA A 24 1.73 -0.07 -13.76
CA ALA A 24 0.99 0.24 -14.98
C ALA A 24 0.57 1.72 -15.04
N ILE A 25 0.13 2.29 -13.92
CA ILE A 25 -0.18 3.72 -13.78
C ILE A 25 1.07 4.57 -13.98
N GLN A 26 2.17 4.22 -13.30
CA GLN A 26 3.43 4.96 -13.40
C GLN A 26 4.01 4.95 -14.81
N ALA A 27 3.83 3.84 -15.54
CA ALA A 27 4.24 3.73 -16.95
C ALA A 27 3.31 4.47 -17.92
N GLY A 28 2.15 4.96 -17.47
CA GLY A 28 1.13 5.56 -18.35
C GLY A 28 0.58 4.59 -19.40
N SER A 29 0.68 3.27 -19.17
CA SER A 29 0.37 2.25 -20.16
C SER A 29 -1.05 1.72 -19.98
N GLU A 30 -1.97 2.21 -20.81
CA GLU A 30 -3.37 1.74 -20.83
C GLU A 30 -3.47 0.24 -21.10
N HIS A 31 -2.57 -0.31 -21.92
CA HIS A 31 -2.52 -1.75 -22.23
C HIS A 31 -2.11 -2.58 -21.00
N ALA A 32 -1.07 -2.15 -20.28
CA ALA A 32 -0.66 -2.81 -19.04
C ALA A 32 -1.78 -2.72 -18.00
N LEU A 33 -2.40 -1.55 -17.88
CA LEU A 33 -3.50 -1.33 -16.94
C LEU A 33 -4.71 -2.23 -17.27
N GLY A 34 -5.08 -2.35 -18.54
CA GLY A 34 -6.12 -3.26 -18.99
C GLY A 34 -5.81 -4.73 -18.64
N THR A 35 -4.56 -5.15 -18.81
CA THR A 35 -4.12 -6.50 -18.45
C THR A 35 -4.24 -6.78 -16.96
N VAL A 36 -3.86 -5.80 -16.11
CA VAL A 36 -4.00 -5.93 -14.65
C VAL A 36 -5.47 -5.96 -14.23
N ILE A 37 -6.31 -5.09 -14.79
CA ILE A 37 -7.75 -5.07 -14.53
C ILE A 37 -8.40 -6.41 -14.86
N GLU A 38 -8.05 -7.03 -15.99
CA GLU A 38 -8.53 -8.36 -16.36
C GLU A 38 -8.11 -9.43 -15.35
N ARG A 39 -6.86 -9.39 -14.85
CA ARG A 39 -6.40 -10.27 -13.77
C ARG A 39 -7.13 -10.05 -12.45
N THR A 40 -7.61 -8.82 -12.20
CA THR A 40 -8.32 -8.47 -10.96
C THR A 40 -9.75 -9.01 -10.92
N LYS A 41 -10.30 -9.53 -12.04
CA LYS A 41 -11.66 -10.11 -12.07
C LYS A 41 -11.84 -11.32 -11.14
N ALA A 42 -10.75 -11.99 -10.78
CA ALA A 42 -10.74 -13.11 -9.83
C ALA A 42 -10.26 -12.71 -8.42
N ALA A 43 -9.92 -11.44 -8.21
CA ALA A 43 -9.32 -10.92 -6.98
C ALA A 43 -10.30 -10.01 -6.22
N PRO A 44 -9.98 -9.56 -5.00
CA PRO A 44 -10.73 -8.51 -4.32
C PRO A 44 -10.81 -7.23 -5.17
N ALA A 45 -11.80 -6.39 -4.87
CA ALA A 45 -11.96 -5.12 -5.57
C ALA A 45 -10.66 -4.28 -5.51
N PRO A 46 -10.22 -3.63 -6.61
CA PRO A 46 -8.99 -2.86 -6.65
C PRO A 46 -8.88 -1.79 -5.55
N THR A 47 -9.99 -1.19 -5.13
CA THR A 47 -10.01 -0.22 -4.02
C THR A 47 -9.60 -0.85 -2.70
N VAL A 48 -10.06 -2.07 -2.41
CA VAL A 48 -9.72 -2.80 -1.17
C VAL A 48 -8.24 -3.16 -1.18
N LEU A 49 -7.76 -3.66 -2.32
CA LEU A 49 -6.37 -4.05 -2.53
C LEU A 49 -5.42 -2.85 -2.33
N LEU A 50 -5.70 -1.73 -3.01
CA LEU A 50 -4.87 -0.53 -2.95
C LEU A 50 -4.96 0.14 -1.58
N LEU A 51 -6.11 0.11 -0.90
CA LEU A 51 -6.22 0.66 0.45
C LEU A 51 -5.40 -0.16 1.45
N ALA A 52 -5.46 -1.50 1.38
CA ALA A 52 -4.62 -2.37 2.21
C ALA A 52 -3.12 -2.15 1.93
N LEU A 53 -2.75 -1.98 0.65
CA LEU A 53 -1.36 -1.64 0.31
C LEU A 53 -0.97 -0.25 0.84
N ALA A 54 -1.85 0.75 0.76
CA ALA A 54 -1.57 2.08 1.30
C ALA A 54 -1.27 1.99 2.81
N GLU A 55 -2.03 1.20 3.56
CA GLU A 55 -1.74 0.93 4.98
C GLU A 55 -0.37 0.26 5.17
N ASP A 56 -0.03 -0.76 4.36
CA ASP A 56 1.27 -1.45 4.44
C ASP A 56 2.48 -0.57 4.08
N VAL A 57 2.25 0.51 3.34
CA VAL A 57 3.29 1.45 2.89
C VAL A 57 3.40 2.65 3.83
N ILE A 58 2.27 3.20 4.29
CA ILE A 58 2.23 4.45 5.07
C ILE A 58 2.48 4.18 6.55
N LEU A 59 1.87 3.14 7.13
CA LEU A 59 1.98 2.88 8.57
C LEU A 59 3.43 2.65 9.02
N PRO A 60 4.26 1.82 8.36
CA PRO A 60 5.62 1.58 8.86
C PRO A 60 6.52 2.82 8.93
N VAL A 61 6.17 3.87 8.18
CA VAL A 61 6.93 5.13 8.11
C VAL A 61 6.35 6.18 9.06
N THR A 62 5.05 6.10 9.34
CA THR A 62 4.33 7.12 10.11
C THR A 62 4.02 6.71 11.53
N ASP A 63 3.91 5.41 11.80
CA ASP A 63 3.57 4.87 13.11
C ASP A 63 4.66 5.11 14.14
N LEU A 64 4.24 5.30 15.38
CA LEU A 64 5.16 5.50 16.49
C LEU A 64 5.72 4.14 16.92
N ALA A 65 6.96 3.85 16.54
CA ALA A 65 7.62 2.62 16.93
C ALA A 65 7.69 2.50 18.47
N ALA A 66 7.29 1.34 19.00
CA ALA A 66 7.17 1.11 20.44
C ALA A 66 8.50 1.24 21.23
N ASP A 67 9.63 1.16 20.53
CA ASP A 67 10.99 1.26 21.06
C ASP A 67 11.68 2.61 20.77
N ALA A 68 11.01 3.53 20.07
CA ALA A 68 11.53 4.87 19.82
C ALA A 68 11.37 5.78 21.04
N ASP A 69 12.32 6.72 21.23
CA ASP A 69 12.14 7.84 22.15
C ASP A 69 11.25 8.89 21.48
N PRO A 70 9.97 9.04 21.88
CA PRO A 70 9.01 9.83 21.15
C PRO A 70 9.28 11.33 21.32
N CYS A 71 9.10 12.09 20.26
CA CYS A 71 9.16 13.55 20.27
C CYS A 71 7.87 14.16 19.71
N ALA A 72 7.72 15.48 19.82
CA ALA A 72 6.55 16.17 19.28
C ALA A 72 6.35 15.89 17.77
N ASP A 73 7.44 15.79 17.02
CA ASP A 73 7.40 15.53 15.58
C ASP A 73 6.97 14.09 15.27
N SER A 74 7.34 13.10 16.08
CA SER A 74 6.92 11.71 15.87
C SER A 74 5.42 11.52 16.14
N PHE A 75 4.86 12.20 17.15
CA PHE A 75 3.42 12.22 17.37
C PHE A 75 2.67 12.92 16.23
N ALA A 76 3.22 14.04 15.73
CA ALA A 76 2.62 14.72 14.59
C ALA A 76 2.63 13.83 13.33
N LEU A 77 3.72 13.08 13.11
CA LEU A 77 3.84 12.16 11.98
C LEU A 77 2.84 10.99 12.07
N GLU A 78 2.66 10.40 13.26
CA GLU A 78 1.66 9.34 13.51
C GLU A 78 0.25 9.82 13.19
N GLU A 79 -0.12 11.01 13.68
CA GLU A 79 -1.44 11.59 13.41
C GLU A 79 -1.63 11.92 11.92
N VAL A 80 -0.59 12.43 11.24
CA VAL A 80 -0.64 12.67 9.78
C VAL A 80 -0.86 11.37 9.02
N GLY A 81 -0.17 10.28 9.39
CA GLY A 81 -0.38 8.95 8.81
C GLY A 81 -1.81 8.46 9.00
N CYS A 82 -2.33 8.59 10.23
CA CYS A 82 -3.71 8.23 10.57
C CYS A 82 -4.75 9.03 9.77
N VAL A 83 -4.59 10.35 9.68
CA VAL A 83 -5.50 11.24 8.92
C VAL A 83 -5.47 10.91 7.43
N LEU A 84 -4.29 10.65 6.87
CA LEU A 84 -4.15 10.27 5.47
C LEU A 84 -4.91 8.97 5.17
N LEU A 85 -4.70 7.92 5.96
CA LEU A 85 -5.36 6.63 5.77
C LEU A 85 -6.87 6.71 5.97
N ALA A 86 -7.32 7.44 6.99
CA ALA A 86 -8.75 7.69 7.21
C ALA A 86 -9.40 8.42 6.03
N THR A 87 -8.68 9.39 5.44
CA THR A 87 -9.14 10.12 4.25
C THR A 87 -9.25 9.21 3.03
N LEU A 88 -8.26 8.33 2.80
CA LEU A 88 -8.32 7.35 1.71
C LEU A 88 -9.47 6.36 1.90
N GLN A 89 -9.69 5.90 3.14
CA GLN A 89 -10.79 5.01 3.47
C GLN A 89 -12.15 5.68 3.21
N GLU A 90 -12.35 6.93 3.64
CA GLU A 90 -13.60 7.64 3.39
C GLU A 90 -13.81 7.90 1.89
N TRP A 91 -12.75 8.24 1.16
CA TRP A 91 -12.83 8.40 -0.29
C TRP A 91 -13.29 7.12 -1.00
N THR A 92 -12.85 5.93 -0.54
CA THR A 92 -13.36 4.67 -1.10
C THR A 92 -14.85 4.44 -0.83
N ARG A 93 -15.40 4.96 0.27
CA ARG A 93 -16.82 4.84 0.60
C ARG A 93 -17.67 5.77 -0.27
N GLU A 94 -17.19 6.99 -0.52
CA GLU A 94 -17.98 8.02 -1.20
C GLU A 94 -17.85 8.00 -2.73
N CYS A 95 -16.71 7.60 -3.31
CA CYS A 95 -16.46 7.78 -4.75
C CYS A 95 -15.60 6.67 -5.40
N VAL A 96 -16.13 5.44 -5.45
CA VAL A 96 -15.41 4.22 -5.86
C VAL A 96 -14.61 4.34 -7.17
N PRO A 97 -15.14 4.84 -8.31
CA PRO A 97 -14.38 4.83 -9.57
C PRO A 97 -13.17 5.78 -9.56
N SER A 98 -13.30 6.93 -8.89
CA SER A 98 -12.20 7.90 -8.77
C SER A 98 -11.19 7.52 -7.68
N ALA A 99 -11.67 6.83 -6.62
CA ALA A 99 -10.85 6.44 -5.49
C ALA A 99 -9.72 5.48 -5.89
N ILE A 100 -9.94 4.59 -6.87
CA ILE A 100 -8.89 3.67 -7.36
C ILE A 100 -7.67 4.46 -7.84
N TRP A 101 -7.88 5.42 -8.74
CA TRP A 101 -6.82 6.29 -9.26
C TRP A 101 -6.27 7.23 -8.19
N GLY A 102 -7.12 7.75 -7.31
CA GLY A 102 -6.71 8.62 -6.21
C GLY A 102 -5.76 7.93 -5.24
N ILE A 103 -6.09 6.70 -4.81
CA ILE A 103 -5.27 5.91 -3.89
C ILE A 103 -3.96 5.51 -4.58
N ALA A 104 -4.01 4.99 -5.80
CA ALA A 104 -2.80 4.60 -6.53
C ALA A 104 -1.81 5.77 -6.67
N ASN A 105 -2.30 6.94 -7.11
CA ASN A 105 -1.46 8.13 -7.20
C ASN A 105 -0.95 8.60 -5.83
N THR A 106 -1.74 8.44 -4.77
CA THR A 106 -1.29 8.77 -3.41
C THR A 106 -0.12 7.88 -3.00
N ILE A 107 -0.21 6.57 -3.22
CA ILE A 107 0.88 5.63 -2.93
C ILE A 107 2.12 5.98 -3.76
N ILE A 108 1.96 6.18 -5.07
CA ILE A 108 3.08 6.52 -5.98
C ILE A 108 3.78 7.80 -5.52
N ARG A 109 3.02 8.87 -5.21
CA ARG A 109 3.59 10.13 -4.74
C ARG A 109 4.21 10.00 -3.36
N PHE A 110 3.63 9.20 -2.46
CA PHE A 110 4.24 8.93 -1.17
C PHE A 110 5.57 8.19 -1.35
N THR A 111 5.61 7.18 -2.21
CA THR A 111 6.85 6.48 -2.56
C THR A 111 7.89 7.44 -3.12
N GLU A 112 7.54 8.23 -4.14
CA GLU A 112 8.45 9.17 -4.80
C GLU A 112 9.07 10.21 -3.85
N ASN A 113 8.28 10.72 -2.90
CA ASN A 113 8.65 11.86 -2.06
C ASN A 113 9.18 11.46 -0.69
N VAL A 114 8.83 10.26 -0.19
CA VAL A 114 9.14 9.83 1.19
C VAL A 114 10.03 8.59 1.23
N LEU A 115 9.74 7.57 0.40
CA LEU A 115 10.40 6.26 0.50
C LEU A 115 11.56 6.06 -0.47
N ARG A 116 11.51 6.73 -1.62
CA ARG A 116 12.49 6.61 -2.69
C ARG A 116 13.86 7.06 -2.21
N GLN A 117 14.88 6.24 -2.48
CA GLN A 117 16.24 6.56 -2.11
C GLN A 117 16.84 7.63 -3.03
N GLU A 118 17.88 8.32 -2.55
CA GLU A 118 18.58 9.32 -3.36
C GLU A 118 19.20 8.67 -4.61
N GLY A 119 18.89 9.21 -5.79
CA GLY A 119 19.37 8.68 -7.08
C GLY A 119 18.57 7.50 -7.65
N GLU A 120 17.58 6.97 -6.93
CA GLU A 120 16.66 5.94 -7.42
C GLU A 120 15.48 6.56 -8.20
N ASP A 121 15.03 5.92 -9.28
CA ASP A 121 13.77 6.26 -9.95
C ASP A 121 12.57 5.62 -9.24
N THR A 122 11.40 6.27 -9.30
CA THR A 122 10.16 5.81 -8.65
C THR A 122 9.74 4.41 -9.13
N VAL A 123 9.98 4.05 -10.39
CA VAL A 123 9.66 2.72 -10.91
C VAL A 123 10.50 1.65 -10.22
N ASP A 124 11.79 1.91 -10.01
CA ASP A 124 12.69 0.96 -9.37
C ASP A 124 12.40 0.85 -7.87
N ALA A 125 12.08 1.96 -7.21
CA ALA A 125 11.59 1.95 -5.83
C ALA A 125 10.34 1.07 -5.67
N LEU A 126 9.36 1.21 -6.56
CA LEU A 126 8.15 0.38 -6.53
C LEU A 126 8.45 -1.11 -6.76
N LYS A 127 9.43 -1.47 -7.62
CA LYS A 127 9.83 -2.88 -7.81
C LYS A 127 10.55 -3.45 -6.59
N THR A 128 11.41 -2.65 -5.94
CA THR A 128 12.09 -3.03 -4.71
C THR A 128 11.06 -3.29 -3.61
N MET A 129 10.15 -2.33 -3.38
CA MET A 129 9.04 -2.48 -2.44
C MET A 129 8.18 -3.70 -2.76
N ARG A 130 7.84 -3.96 -4.04
CA ARG A 130 7.11 -5.17 -4.44
C ARG A 130 7.80 -6.43 -3.92
N THR A 131 9.12 -6.53 -4.09
CA THR A 131 9.90 -7.69 -3.67
C THR A 131 9.83 -7.88 -2.15
N GLU A 132 10.06 -6.81 -1.39
CA GLU A 132 10.01 -6.84 0.08
C GLU A 132 8.62 -7.19 0.63
N HIS A 133 7.56 -6.60 0.06
CA HIS A 133 6.19 -6.91 0.45
C HIS A 133 5.82 -8.35 0.10
N LEU A 134 6.32 -8.90 -1.01
CA LEU A 134 6.11 -10.31 -1.38
C LEU A 134 6.77 -11.27 -0.40
N GLU A 135 8.00 -10.98 0.01
CA GLU A 135 8.70 -11.78 1.01
C GLU A 135 7.95 -11.77 2.35
N ARG A 136 7.50 -10.59 2.80
CA ARG A 136 6.67 -10.45 4.01
C ARG A 136 5.35 -11.22 3.90
N ALA A 137 4.65 -11.10 2.77
CA ALA A 137 3.39 -11.82 2.54
C ALA A 137 3.59 -13.34 2.58
N ARG A 138 4.65 -13.86 1.94
CA ARG A 138 5.00 -15.28 1.97
C ARG A 138 5.29 -15.76 3.40
N ALA A 139 6.09 -15.02 4.14
CA ALA A 139 6.43 -15.35 5.53
C ALA A 139 5.17 -15.40 6.42
N ALA A 140 4.28 -14.43 6.31
CA ALA A 140 3.04 -14.38 7.08
C ALA A 140 2.12 -15.58 6.79
N HIS A 141 1.98 -15.96 5.51
CA HIS A 141 1.09 -17.05 5.11
C HIS A 141 1.67 -18.45 5.36
N CYS A 142 2.99 -18.62 5.32
CA CYS A 142 3.64 -19.86 5.77
C CYS A 142 3.42 -20.08 7.28
N ALA A 143 3.62 -19.03 8.09
CA ALA A 143 3.47 -19.10 9.55
C ALA A 143 2.02 -19.38 10.00
N ASP A 144 1.03 -18.97 9.21
CA ASP A 144 -0.40 -19.23 9.50
C ASP A 144 -0.80 -20.68 9.21
N GLY A 145 -0.11 -21.33 8.26
CA GLY A 145 -0.27 -22.77 7.97
C GLY A 145 0.30 -23.67 9.07
N GLU A 146 1.30 -23.22 9.82
CA GLU A 146 1.92 -23.96 10.92
C GLU A 146 1.15 -23.83 12.25
N ARG A 147 0.25 -22.84 12.38
CA ARG A 147 -0.58 -22.62 13.59
C ARG A 147 -1.95 -23.33 13.55
N ARG A 148 -2.28 -24.05 12.48
CA ARG A 148 -3.56 -24.75 12.32
C ARG A 148 -3.49 -26.23 12.66
#